data_AF-A0A7J4QDL5-F1
#
_entry.id   AF-A0A7J4QDL5-F1
#
_cell.length_a   1.000
_cell.length_b   1.000
_cell.length_c   1.000
_cell.angle_alpha   90.00
_cell.angle_beta   90.00
_cell.angle_gamma   90.00
#
_symmetry.space_group_name_H-M   'P 1'
#
loop_
_entity.id
_entity.type
_entity.pdbx_description
1 polymer ?
#
loop_
_entity_poly.entity_id
_entity_poly.type
_entity_poly.pdbx_seq_one_letter_code
_entity_poly.pdbx_strand_id
1 'polypeptide(L)'
;MKQKQNIFSETNLIFKRHWWKFLALDTIFLAAAFFFFVYARERIKMYFAIISQYAGQIAGAQALVQQNSAESMAQIGDLLGILNPLAKQVYFFAFFIVPVVIIVLWCLFEAPNYSLITRNRLLSATNYIRFIVFSVPLYALGLFILNKMFDQLYTFSLAAVKTLEFNILLVCLLAVFYITQILYSFTMQEKYRQMMSSMSCVLKKTHKMLPAFILYWFFTVIVLGAMVNLFLKWIAGNNAAIALAVVYVIIPLLGIGWSRALFALKAIKCSSL
;
A
#
# COMPACT_ATOMS: atom_id res chain seq x y z
N MET A 1 -38.60 2.32 21.05
CA MET A 1 -37.78 3.44 20.54
C MET A 1 -36.29 3.10 20.68
N LYS A 2 -35.60 2.75 19.59
CA LYS A 2 -34.13 2.57 19.63
C LYS A 2 -33.47 3.95 19.60
N GLN A 3 -32.85 4.36 20.69
CA GLN A 3 -32.03 5.57 20.78
C GLN A 3 -31.02 5.53 19.63
N LYS A 4 -31.08 6.50 18.69
CA LYS A 4 -30.05 6.66 17.65
C LYS A 4 -28.74 7.00 18.36
N GLN A 5 -27.96 5.98 18.72
CA GLN A 5 -26.62 6.22 19.26
C GLN A 5 -25.79 6.98 18.23
N ASN A 6 -25.30 8.14 18.65
CA ASN A 6 -24.49 9.02 17.83
C ASN A 6 -23.19 8.31 17.42
N ILE A 7 -22.95 8.16 16.12
CA ILE A 7 -21.77 7.48 15.55
C ILE A 7 -20.47 8.06 16.10
N PHE A 8 -20.41 9.39 16.31
CA PHE A 8 -19.24 10.05 16.88
C PHE A 8 -18.98 9.63 18.33
N SER A 9 -20.04 9.45 19.12
CA SER A 9 -19.92 9.00 20.51
C SER A 9 -19.36 7.58 20.59
N GLU A 10 -19.84 6.66 19.75
CA GLU A 10 -19.32 5.29 19.67
C GLU A 10 -17.87 5.24 19.15
N THR A 11 -17.55 6.05 18.13
CA THR A 11 -16.19 6.17 17.59
C THR A 11 -15.24 6.61 18.70
N ASN A 12 -15.61 7.67 19.44
CA ASN A 12 -14.81 8.17 20.55
C ASN A 12 -14.68 7.16 21.68
N LEU A 13 -15.72 6.37 21.97
CA LEU A 13 -15.67 5.32 22.98
C LEU A 13 -14.68 4.21 22.59
N ILE A 14 -14.76 3.72 21.34
CA ILE A 14 -13.84 2.70 20.81
C ILE A 14 -12.41 3.23 20.81
N PHE A 15 -12.21 4.45 20.32
CA PHE A 15 -10.90 5.06 20.26
C PHE A 15 -10.33 5.29 21.66
N LYS A 16 -11.06 5.87 22.61
CA LYS A 16 -10.59 6.04 24.00
C LYS A 16 -10.16 4.72 24.65
N ARG A 17 -10.83 3.61 24.33
CA ARG A 17 -10.50 2.29 24.89
C ARG A 17 -9.31 1.62 24.20
N HIS A 18 -9.10 1.88 22.91
CA HIS A 18 -8.17 1.11 22.07
C HIS A 18 -7.16 1.95 21.28
N TRP A 19 -7.04 3.27 21.52
CA TRP A 19 -6.15 4.17 20.78
C TRP A 19 -4.70 3.69 20.77
N TRP A 20 -4.22 3.17 21.90
CA TRP A 20 -2.85 2.64 22.02
C TRP A 20 -2.64 1.39 21.17
N LYS A 21 -3.68 0.58 20.97
CA LYS A 21 -3.63 -0.61 20.11
C LYS A 21 -3.58 -0.21 18.64
N PHE A 22 -4.41 0.76 18.23
CA PHE A 22 -4.34 1.33 16.89
C PHE A 22 -2.95 1.92 16.62
N LEU A 23 -2.45 2.74 17.54
CA LEU A 23 -1.13 3.36 17.43
C LEU A 23 -0.02 2.30 17.34
N ALA A 24 -0.05 1.27 18.19
CA ALA A 24 0.94 0.20 18.18
C ALA A 24 0.90 -0.60 16.87
N LEU A 25 -0.29 -1.02 16.41
CA LEU A 25 -0.46 -1.77 15.16
C LEU A 25 0.03 -0.97 13.96
N ASP A 26 -0.38 0.29 13.84
CA ASP A 26 -0.01 1.14 12.72
C ASP A 26 1.49 1.49 12.76
N THR A 27 2.08 1.68 13.95
CA THR A 27 3.52 1.92 14.12
C THR A 27 4.35 0.68 13.77
N ILE A 28 3.94 -0.51 14.23
CA ILE A 28 4.65 -1.76 13.91
C ILE A 28 4.53 -2.06 12.41
N PHE A 29 3.37 -1.82 11.79
CA PHE A 29 3.20 -1.93 10.35
C PHE A 29 4.18 -1.02 9.61
N LEU A 30 4.23 0.27 9.96
CA LEU A 30 5.14 1.23 9.33
C LEU A 30 6.60 0.85 9.53
N ALA A 31 7.00 0.43 10.73
CA ALA A 31 8.35 -0.01 11.00
C ALA A 31 8.71 -1.25 10.18
N ALA A 32 7.83 -2.26 10.13
CA ALA A 32 8.03 -3.47 9.34
C ALA A 32 8.15 -3.16 7.83
N ALA A 33 7.25 -2.33 7.32
CA ALA A 33 7.30 -1.88 5.92
C ALA A 33 8.59 -1.11 5.64
N PHE A 34 8.99 -0.20 6.54
CA PHE A 34 10.23 0.57 6.43
C PHE A 34 11.47 -0.33 6.37
N PHE A 35 11.65 -1.22 7.34
CA PHE A 35 12.79 -2.15 7.35
C PHE A 35 12.80 -3.07 6.14
N PHE A 36 11.61 -3.51 5.70
CA PHE A 36 11.50 -4.31 4.48
C PHE A 36 11.91 -3.53 3.23
N PHE A 37 11.51 -2.25 3.09
CA PHE A 37 11.93 -1.41 1.97
C PHE A 37 13.43 -1.11 2.00
N VAL A 38 14.03 -0.90 3.19
CA VAL A 38 15.48 -0.77 3.34
C VAL A 38 16.18 -2.04 2.86
N TYR A 39 15.71 -3.22 3.31
CA TYR A 39 16.23 -4.51 2.85
C TYR A 39 16.07 -4.68 1.33
N ALA A 40 14.90 -4.35 0.77
CA ALA A 40 14.63 -4.46 -0.65
C ALA A 40 15.54 -3.54 -1.48
N ARG A 41 15.79 -2.31 -1.02
CA ARG A 41 16.72 -1.37 -1.64
C ARG A 41 18.14 -1.92 -1.68
N GLU A 42 18.65 -2.44 -0.56
CA GLU A 42 20.01 -2.99 -0.52
C GLU A 42 20.15 -4.25 -1.39
N ARG A 43 19.11 -5.08 -1.45
CA ARG A 43 19.05 -6.21 -2.40
C ARG A 43 19.08 -5.75 -3.85
N ILE A 44 18.28 -4.76 -4.21
CA ILE A 44 18.25 -4.20 -5.58
C ILE A 44 19.60 -3.59 -5.95
N LYS A 45 20.23 -2.83 -5.04
CA LYS A 45 21.57 -2.27 -5.26
C LYS A 45 22.62 -3.36 -5.48
N MET A 46 22.59 -4.44 -4.72
CA MET A 46 23.51 -5.55 -4.90
C MET A 46 23.35 -6.20 -6.27
N TYR A 47 22.12 -6.39 -6.75
CA TYR A 47 21.91 -6.86 -8.12
C TYR A 47 22.46 -5.87 -9.16
N PHE A 48 22.22 -4.57 -8.99
CA PHE A 48 22.80 -3.55 -9.87
C PHE A 48 24.33 -3.55 -9.84
N ALA A 49 24.95 -3.71 -8.67
CA ALA A 49 26.40 -3.81 -8.56
C ALA A 49 26.96 -5.01 -9.34
N ILE A 50 26.27 -6.16 -9.30
CA ILE A 50 26.64 -7.33 -10.12
C ILE A 50 26.48 -7.00 -11.61
N ILE A 51 25.37 -6.39 -12.04
CA ILE A 51 25.19 -5.96 -13.45
C ILE A 51 26.30 -5.01 -13.88
N SER A 52 26.68 -4.07 -13.02
CA SER A 52 27.73 -3.09 -13.30
C SER A 52 29.11 -3.74 -13.49
N GLN A 53 29.38 -4.92 -12.90
CA GLN A 53 30.62 -5.68 -13.18
C GLN A 53 30.71 -6.13 -14.65
N TYR A 54 29.56 -6.29 -15.32
CA TYR A 54 29.47 -6.64 -16.73
C TYR A 54 29.35 -5.42 -17.65
N ALA A 55 29.41 -4.19 -17.11
CA ALA A 55 29.19 -2.96 -17.90
C ALA A 55 30.15 -2.84 -19.09
N GLY A 56 31.42 -3.21 -18.93
CA GLY A 56 32.40 -3.21 -20.02
C GLY A 56 32.06 -4.21 -21.13
N GLN A 57 31.58 -5.41 -20.77
CA GLN A 57 31.14 -6.43 -21.73
C GLN A 57 29.84 -6.03 -22.44
N ILE A 58 28.93 -5.38 -21.72
CA ILE A 58 27.68 -4.81 -22.28
C ILE A 58 28.01 -3.69 -23.28
N ALA A 59 28.94 -2.79 -22.95
CA ALA A 59 29.36 -1.71 -23.84
C ALA A 59 30.05 -2.26 -25.11
N GLY A 60 30.84 -3.32 -24.97
CA GLY A 60 31.50 -4.01 -26.10
C GLY A 60 30.56 -4.87 -26.96
N ALA A 61 29.39 -5.25 -26.43
CA ALA A 61 28.45 -6.13 -27.13
C ALA A 61 27.97 -5.55 -28.47
N GLN A 62 27.82 -4.22 -28.57
CA GLN A 62 27.37 -3.58 -29.80
C GLN A 62 28.41 -3.71 -30.94
N ALA A 63 29.71 -3.66 -30.60
CA ALA A 63 30.79 -3.89 -31.56
C ALA A 63 30.89 -5.37 -31.96
N LEU A 64 30.66 -6.29 -31.02
CA LEU A 64 30.64 -7.73 -31.30
C LEU A 64 29.46 -8.13 -32.22
N VAL A 65 28.28 -7.52 -32.04
CA VAL A 65 27.13 -7.73 -32.95
C VAL A 65 27.46 -7.28 -34.37
N GLN A 66 28.19 -6.17 -34.54
CA GLN A 66 28.57 -5.66 -35.86
C GLN A 66 29.62 -6.52 -36.56
N GLN A 67 30.48 -7.23 -35.82
CA GLN A 67 31.48 -8.15 -36.40
C GLN A 67 30.85 -9.42 -36.99
N ASN A 68 29.66 -9.82 -36.53
CA ASN A 68 28.86 -10.95 -37.06
C ASN A 68 29.65 -12.25 -37.30
N SER A 69 30.64 -12.55 -36.44
CA SER A 69 31.40 -13.80 -36.48
C SER A 69 30.81 -14.84 -35.52
N ALA A 70 31.08 -16.13 -35.76
CA ALA A 70 30.62 -17.21 -34.88
C ALA A 70 31.16 -17.07 -33.44
N GLU A 71 32.39 -16.58 -33.29
CA GLU A 71 33.04 -16.33 -32.00
C GLU A 71 32.42 -15.13 -31.27
N SER A 72 32.13 -14.04 -31.98
CA SER A 72 31.44 -12.87 -31.44
C SER A 72 30.02 -13.22 -30.95
N MET A 73 29.30 -14.07 -31.69
CA MET A 73 27.96 -14.53 -31.31
C MET A 73 27.98 -15.48 -30.10
N ALA A 74 29.00 -16.33 -29.96
CA ALA A 74 29.18 -17.16 -28.77
C ALA A 74 29.41 -16.31 -27.52
N GLN A 75 30.26 -15.28 -27.59
CA GLN A 75 30.52 -14.36 -26.47
C GLN A 75 29.27 -13.57 -26.06
N ILE A 76 28.44 -13.15 -27.02
CA ILE A 76 27.13 -12.54 -26.72
C ILE A 76 26.19 -13.56 -26.07
N GLY A 77 26.19 -14.80 -26.56
CA GLY A 77 25.43 -15.90 -25.97
C GLY A 77 25.77 -16.16 -24.51
N ASP A 78 27.06 -16.18 -24.17
CA ASP A 78 27.54 -16.35 -22.80
C ASP A 78 27.17 -15.17 -21.90
N LEU A 79 27.32 -13.94 -22.41
CA LEU A 79 26.92 -12.73 -21.69
C LEU A 79 25.41 -12.71 -21.40
N LEU A 80 24.58 -13.06 -22.39
CA LEU A 80 23.13 -13.19 -22.21
C LEU A 80 22.78 -14.35 -21.28
N GLY A 81 23.53 -15.45 -21.33
CA GLY A 81 23.40 -16.60 -20.43
C GLY A 81 23.60 -16.22 -18.96
N ILE A 82 24.43 -15.22 -18.68
CA ILE A 82 24.67 -14.70 -17.32
C ILE A 82 23.68 -13.59 -16.95
N LEU A 83 23.43 -12.63 -17.85
CA LEU A 83 22.59 -11.46 -17.56
C LEU A 83 21.10 -11.80 -17.47
N ASN A 84 20.61 -12.73 -18.29
CA ASN A 84 19.18 -13.04 -18.36
C ASN A 84 18.65 -13.68 -17.04
N PRO A 85 19.32 -14.68 -16.44
CA PRO A 85 18.94 -15.18 -15.11
C PRO A 85 18.94 -14.07 -14.04
N LEU A 86 19.92 -13.18 -14.09
CA LEU A 86 20.04 -12.11 -13.10
C LEU A 86 18.94 -11.05 -13.27
N ALA A 87 18.64 -10.63 -14.50
CA ALA A 87 17.51 -9.75 -14.81
C ALA A 87 16.17 -10.38 -14.37
N LYS A 88 15.98 -11.70 -14.61
CA LYS A 88 14.80 -12.44 -14.13
C LYS A 88 14.70 -12.44 -12.61
N GLN A 89 15.81 -12.63 -11.89
CA GLN A 89 15.83 -12.56 -10.43
C GLN A 89 15.47 -11.18 -9.90
N VAL A 90 16.02 -10.12 -10.49
CA VAL A 90 15.67 -8.73 -10.14
C VAL A 90 14.20 -8.46 -10.37
N TYR A 91 13.70 -8.85 -11.55
CA TYR A 91 12.31 -8.69 -11.92
C TYR A 91 11.38 -9.44 -10.95
N PHE A 92 11.66 -10.72 -10.69
CA PHE A 92 10.88 -11.53 -9.74
C PHE A 92 10.91 -10.94 -8.33
N PHE A 93 12.06 -10.47 -7.86
CA PHE A 93 12.16 -9.85 -6.55
C PHE A 93 11.35 -8.55 -6.46
N ALA A 94 11.52 -7.63 -7.42
CA ALA A 94 10.90 -6.31 -7.39
C ALA A 94 9.40 -6.33 -7.69
N PHE A 95 8.95 -7.16 -8.64
CA PHE A 95 7.56 -7.17 -9.12
C PHE A 95 6.70 -8.28 -8.51
N PHE A 96 7.30 -9.28 -7.86
CA PHE A 96 6.54 -10.36 -7.22
C PHE A 96 6.79 -10.41 -5.71
N ILE A 97 8.03 -10.63 -5.26
CA ILE A 97 8.34 -10.81 -3.83
C ILE A 97 7.98 -9.55 -3.03
N VAL A 98 8.44 -8.37 -3.47
CA VAL A 98 8.18 -7.11 -2.76
C VAL A 98 6.69 -6.83 -2.60
N PRO A 99 5.86 -6.83 -3.66
CA PRO A 99 4.41 -6.69 -3.55
C PRO A 99 3.74 -7.73 -2.63
N VAL A 100 4.14 -9.00 -2.72
CA VAL A 100 3.57 -10.08 -1.90
C VAL A 100 3.87 -9.88 -0.42
N VAL A 101 5.08 -9.46 -0.06
CA VAL A 101 5.41 -9.18 1.34
C VAL A 101 4.63 -7.97 1.84
N ILE A 102 4.51 -6.91 1.04
CA ILE A 102 3.74 -5.71 1.43
C ILE A 102 2.26 -6.04 1.65
N ILE A 103 1.62 -6.83 0.79
CA ILE A 103 0.21 -7.21 1.01
C ILE A 103 0.05 -8.12 2.23
N VAL A 104 1.01 -9.02 2.50
CA VAL A 104 0.98 -9.86 3.70
C VAL A 104 1.10 -9.01 4.96
N LEU A 105 2.07 -8.09 5.01
CA LEU A 105 2.19 -7.13 6.12
C LEU A 105 0.90 -6.33 6.27
N TRP A 106 0.38 -5.76 5.19
CA TRP A 106 -0.87 -5.01 5.20
C TRP A 106 -2.02 -5.82 5.82
N CYS A 107 -2.24 -7.06 5.37
CA CYS A 107 -3.28 -7.92 5.91
C CYS A 107 -3.04 -8.29 7.38
N LEU A 108 -1.79 -8.53 7.78
CA LEU A 108 -1.41 -8.89 9.15
C LEU A 108 -1.75 -7.78 10.15
N PHE A 109 -1.64 -6.51 9.76
CA PHE A 109 -1.86 -5.37 10.65
C PHE A 109 -3.24 -4.71 10.49
N GLU A 110 -3.82 -4.69 9.29
CA GLU A 110 -5.16 -4.15 9.10
C GLU A 110 -6.26 -5.07 9.67
N ALA A 111 -6.14 -6.39 9.53
CA ALA A 111 -7.15 -7.30 10.10
C ALA A 111 -7.34 -7.10 11.62
N PRO A 112 -6.28 -6.99 12.45
CA PRO A 112 -6.40 -6.59 13.85
C PRO A 112 -7.07 -5.23 14.07
N ASN A 113 -6.74 -4.22 13.27
CA ASN A 113 -7.34 -2.90 13.38
C ASN A 113 -8.88 -2.97 13.20
N TYR A 114 -9.37 -3.70 12.21
CA TYR A 114 -10.82 -3.87 12.00
C TYR A 114 -11.49 -4.77 13.03
N SER A 115 -10.78 -5.75 13.58
CA SER A 115 -11.26 -6.56 14.71
C SER A 115 -11.49 -5.71 15.97
N LEU A 116 -10.63 -4.72 16.26
CA LEU A 116 -10.82 -3.80 17.38
C LEU A 116 -12.09 -2.95 17.23
N ILE A 117 -12.43 -2.56 16.01
CA ILE A 117 -13.62 -1.75 15.71
C ILE A 117 -14.89 -2.61 15.81
N THR A 118 -14.88 -3.78 15.19
CA THR A 118 -16.03 -4.70 15.14
C THR A 118 -16.25 -5.49 16.42
N ARG A 119 -15.27 -5.46 17.35
CA ARG A 119 -15.26 -6.21 18.62
C ARG A 119 -15.30 -7.73 18.43
N ASN A 120 -15.02 -8.22 17.22
CA ASN A 120 -14.95 -9.64 16.92
C ASN A 120 -13.57 -10.20 17.25
N ARG A 121 -13.50 -11.46 17.69
CA ARG A 121 -12.22 -12.11 18.00
C ARG A 121 -11.38 -12.24 16.72
N LEU A 122 -10.17 -11.69 16.80
CA LEU A 122 -9.10 -11.72 15.78
C LEU A 122 -8.71 -13.13 15.29
N LEU A 123 -9.06 -14.16 16.05
CA LEU A 123 -8.31 -15.42 16.11
C LEU A 123 -8.75 -16.53 15.15
N SER A 124 -9.72 -16.31 14.24
CA SER A 124 -10.02 -17.36 13.26
C SER A 124 -9.17 -17.20 12.01
N ALA A 125 -8.43 -18.25 11.64
CA ALA A 125 -7.69 -18.31 10.36
C ALA A 125 -8.61 -17.99 9.18
N THR A 126 -9.88 -18.38 9.26
CA THR A 126 -10.93 -18.07 8.29
C THR A 126 -11.10 -16.57 8.05
N ASN A 127 -11.08 -15.73 9.11
CA ASN A 127 -11.21 -14.29 8.97
C ASN A 127 -9.98 -13.67 8.30
N TYR A 128 -8.78 -14.17 8.60
CA TYR A 128 -7.55 -13.75 7.94
C TYR A 128 -7.52 -14.12 6.45
N ILE A 129 -7.90 -15.36 6.11
CA ILE A 129 -7.98 -15.82 4.73
C ILE A 129 -8.98 -14.96 3.95
N ARG A 130 -10.15 -14.66 4.52
CA ARG A 130 -11.12 -13.74 3.90
C ARG A 130 -10.49 -12.38 3.63
N PHE A 131 -9.79 -11.80 4.61
CA PHE A 131 -9.13 -10.52 4.47
C PHE A 131 -8.13 -10.52 3.30
N ILE A 132 -7.32 -11.58 3.17
CA ILE A 132 -6.37 -11.75 2.07
C ILE A 132 -7.10 -11.89 0.73
N VAL A 133 -8.11 -12.75 0.64
CA VAL A 133 -8.86 -12.99 -0.61
C VAL A 133 -9.50 -11.73 -1.16
N PHE A 134 -9.99 -10.83 -0.29
CA PHE A 134 -10.51 -9.53 -0.73
C PHE A 134 -9.42 -8.51 -1.05
N SER A 135 -8.31 -8.57 -0.33
CA SER A 135 -7.20 -7.62 -0.52
C SER A 135 -6.46 -7.88 -1.83
N VAL A 136 -6.23 -9.13 -2.21
CA VAL A 136 -5.39 -9.50 -3.37
C VAL A 136 -5.90 -8.89 -4.68
N PRO A 137 -7.18 -9.03 -5.09
CA PRO A 137 -7.65 -8.44 -6.34
C PRO A 137 -7.58 -6.91 -6.35
N LEU A 138 -7.92 -6.27 -5.23
CA LEU A 138 -7.92 -4.80 -5.12
C LEU A 138 -6.49 -4.25 -5.09
N TYR A 139 -5.57 -4.97 -4.44
CA TYR A 139 -4.16 -4.63 -4.41
C TYR A 139 -3.53 -4.79 -5.79
N ALA A 140 -3.81 -5.89 -6.50
CA ALA A 140 -3.36 -6.09 -7.87
C ALA A 140 -3.89 -4.99 -8.81
N LEU A 141 -5.17 -4.63 -8.67
CA LEU A 141 -5.76 -3.52 -9.42
C LEU A 141 -5.11 -2.18 -9.07
N GLY A 142 -4.84 -1.92 -7.79
CA GLY A 142 -4.13 -0.73 -7.33
C GLY A 142 -2.71 -0.65 -7.90
N LEU A 143 -1.96 -1.76 -7.91
CA LEU A 143 -0.64 -1.83 -8.53
C LEU A 143 -0.69 -1.61 -10.03
N PHE A 144 -1.68 -2.17 -10.72
CA PHE A 144 -1.87 -1.93 -12.14
C PHE A 144 -2.10 -0.45 -12.44
N ILE A 145 -2.98 0.22 -11.68
CA ILE A 145 -3.23 1.66 -11.82
C ILE A 145 -1.97 2.46 -11.51
N LEU A 146 -1.27 2.15 -10.42
CA LEU A 146 -0.02 2.81 -10.06
C LEU A 146 1.04 2.67 -11.15
N ASN A 147 1.20 1.47 -11.72
CA ASN A 147 2.14 1.25 -12.82
C ASN A 147 1.80 2.13 -14.02
N LYS A 148 0.52 2.22 -14.40
CA LYS A 148 0.08 3.15 -15.47
C LYS A 148 0.33 4.61 -15.13
N MET A 149 0.13 5.02 -13.87
CA MET A 149 0.45 6.37 -13.42
C MET A 149 1.96 6.66 -13.52
N PHE A 150 2.82 5.71 -13.14
CA PHE A 150 4.27 5.86 -13.26
C PHE A 150 4.72 5.96 -14.72
N ASP A 151 4.19 5.13 -15.62
CA ASP A 151 4.48 5.21 -17.07
C ASP A 151 4.16 6.62 -17.62
N GLN A 152 3.08 7.24 -17.14
CA GLN A 152 2.71 8.60 -17.52
C GLN A 152 3.62 9.67 -16.90
N LEU A 153 4.14 9.47 -15.69
CA LEU A 153 5.13 10.35 -15.08
C LEU A 153 6.46 10.33 -15.84
N TYR A 154 6.88 9.18 -16.36
CA TYR A 154 8.09 9.07 -17.20
C TYR A 154 7.96 9.76 -18.55
N THR A 155 6.74 9.80 -19.09
CA THR A 155 6.44 10.44 -20.39
C THR A 155 5.77 11.80 -20.23
N PHE A 156 5.86 12.40 -19.04
CA PHE A 156 5.11 13.59 -18.66
C PHE A 156 5.52 14.79 -19.52
N SER A 157 4.64 15.14 -20.46
CA SER A 157 4.66 16.43 -21.16
C SER A 157 3.49 17.24 -20.63
N LEU A 158 3.65 18.55 -20.42
CA LEU A 158 2.62 19.50 -19.95
C LEU A 158 1.36 19.61 -20.85
N ALA A 159 1.18 18.70 -21.79
CA ALA A 159 0.00 18.59 -22.63
C ALA A 159 -1.24 18.23 -21.80
N ALA A 160 -2.31 19.01 -21.93
CA ALA A 160 -3.55 18.89 -21.16
C ALA A 160 -4.18 17.49 -21.20
N VAL A 161 -4.03 16.75 -22.30
CA VAL A 161 -4.56 15.38 -22.45
C VAL A 161 -3.90 14.40 -21.47
N LYS A 162 -2.56 14.46 -21.31
CA LYS A 162 -1.85 13.59 -20.37
C LYS A 162 -2.18 13.93 -18.91
N THR A 163 -2.42 15.21 -18.62
CA THR A 163 -2.89 15.64 -17.30
C THR A 163 -4.28 15.08 -16.97
N LEU A 164 -5.19 15.03 -17.94
CA LEU A 164 -6.52 14.45 -17.75
C LEU A 164 -6.45 12.94 -17.48
N GLU A 165 -5.69 12.20 -18.29
CA GLU A 165 -5.50 10.76 -18.10
C GLU A 165 -4.91 10.44 -16.71
N PHE A 166 -3.90 11.19 -16.27
CA PHE A 166 -3.32 11.05 -14.95
C PHE A 166 -4.36 11.29 -13.84
N ASN A 167 -5.19 12.33 -13.98
CA ASN A 167 -6.25 12.62 -13.03
C ASN A 167 -7.33 11.51 -12.98
N ILE A 168 -7.69 10.93 -14.12
CA ILE A 168 -8.62 9.79 -14.18
C ILE A 168 -8.02 8.60 -13.43
N LEU A 169 -6.74 8.27 -13.68
CA LEU A 169 -6.05 7.20 -12.97
C LEU A 169 -6.00 7.44 -11.45
N LEU A 170 -5.76 8.68 -11.02
CA LEU A 170 -5.79 9.06 -9.60
C LEU A 170 -7.17 8.85 -8.99
N VAL A 171 -8.25 9.22 -9.68
CA VAL A 171 -9.63 8.99 -9.23
C VAL A 171 -9.92 7.49 -9.15
N CYS A 172 -9.49 6.70 -10.13
CA CYS A 172 -9.62 5.24 -10.11
C CYS A 172 -8.87 4.64 -8.90
N LEU A 173 -7.66 5.09 -8.62
CA LEU A 173 -6.88 4.64 -7.47
C LEU A 173 -7.60 4.93 -6.15
N LEU A 174 -8.12 6.15 -5.98
CA LEU A 174 -8.92 6.52 -4.82
C LEU A 174 -10.20 5.68 -4.70
N ALA A 175 -10.86 5.37 -5.81
CA ALA A 175 -12.05 4.52 -5.83
C ALA A 175 -11.73 3.08 -5.40
N VAL A 176 -10.61 2.52 -5.86
CA VAL A 176 -10.14 1.19 -5.43
C VAL A 176 -9.92 1.18 -3.92
N PHE A 177 -9.20 2.17 -3.39
CA PHE A 177 -8.96 2.26 -1.95
C PHE A 177 -10.24 2.48 -1.14
N TYR A 178 -11.20 3.25 -1.68
CA TYR A 178 -12.51 3.43 -1.07
C TYR A 178 -13.26 2.08 -0.95
N ILE A 179 -13.30 1.31 -2.03
CA ILE A 179 -13.94 -0.01 -2.05
C ILE A 179 -13.24 -0.98 -1.09
N THR A 180 -11.90 -0.96 -1.02
CA THR A 180 -11.13 -1.75 -0.05
C THR A 180 -11.55 -1.45 1.39
N GLN A 181 -11.63 -0.16 1.76
CA GLN A 181 -12.03 0.26 3.11
C GLN A 181 -13.46 -0.17 3.45
N ILE A 182 -14.38 -0.12 2.46
CA ILE A 182 -15.75 -0.63 2.63
C ILE A 182 -15.71 -2.13 2.92
N LEU A 183 -15.02 -2.91 2.10
CA LEU A 183 -14.95 -4.36 2.24
C LEU A 183 -14.37 -4.76 3.60
N TYR A 184 -13.29 -4.13 4.04
CA TYR A 184 -12.69 -4.39 5.34
C TYR A 184 -13.62 -4.14 6.53
N SER A 185 -14.53 -3.17 6.38
CA SER A 185 -15.55 -2.89 7.40
C SER A 185 -16.53 -4.06 7.58
N PHE A 186 -16.68 -4.93 6.58
CA PHE A 186 -17.61 -6.05 6.58
C PHE A 186 -16.94 -7.43 6.64
N THR A 187 -15.66 -7.57 6.29
CA THR A 187 -14.95 -8.86 6.26
C THR A 187 -14.96 -9.59 7.61
N MET A 188 -15.02 -8.83 8.71
CA MET A 188 -15.07 -9.36 10.06
C MET A 188 -16.49 -9.69 10.54
N GLN A 189 -17.54 -9.42 9.76
CA GLN A 189 -18.92 -9.77 10.11
C GLN A 189 -19.27 -11.20 9.70
N GLU A 190 -20.03 -11.92 10.53
CA GLU A 190 -20.36 -13.33 10.30
C GLU A 190 -21.28 -13.58 9.09
N LYS A 191 -21.97 -12.55 8.57
CA LYS A 191 -23.02 -12.68 7.55
C LYS A 191 -22.56 -12.20 6.17
N TYR A 192 -21.76 -13.01 5.48
CA TYR A 192 -21.25 -12.73 4.13
C TYR A 192 -22.34 -12.35 3.12
N ARG A 193 -23.49 -13.03 3.14
CA ARG A 193 -24.61 -12.76 2.21
C ARG A 193 -25.18 -11.35 2.37
N GLN A 194 -25.06 -10.76 3.55
CA GLN A 194 -25.46 -9.38 3.81
C GLN A 194 -24.43 -8.37 3.33
N MET A 195 -23.16 -8.76 3.11
CA MET A 195 -22.09 -7.86 2.66
C MET A 195 -22.41 -7.18 1.33
N MET A 196 -22.91 -7.91 0.32
CA MET A 196 -23.21 -7.33 -0.99
C MET A 196 -24.37 -6.31 -0.93
N SER A 197 -25.42 -6.62 -0.17
CA SER A 197 -26.52 -5.68 0.10
C SER A 197 -26.04 -4.45 0.88
N SER A 198 -25.16 -4.67 1.86
CA SER A 198 -24.52 -3.62 2.66
C SER A 198 -23.65 -2.69 1.83
N MET A 199 -22.86 -3.23 0.91
CA MET A 199 -22.05 -2.45 -0.03
C MET A 199 -22.92 -1.56 -0.90
N SER A 200 -24.05 -2.07 -1.41
CA SER A 200 -25.00 -1.24 -2.17
C SER A 200 -25.55 -0.08 -1.34
N CYS A 201 -25.89 -0.29 -0.06
CA CYS A 201 -26.29 0.80 0.86
C CYS A 201 -25.19 1.85 0.98
N VAL A 202 -23.95 1.41 1.22
CA VAL A 202 -22.80 2.29 1.41
C VAL A 202 -22.53 3.10 0.15
N LEU A 203 -22.54 2.47 -1.03
CA LEU A 203 -22.35 3.14 -2.31
C LEU A 203 -23.47 4.17 -2.58
N LYS A 204 -24.73 3.86 -2.25
CA LYS A 204 -25.85 4.82 -2.33
C LYS A 204 -25.69 6.01 -1.37
N LYS A 205 -25.01 5.81 -0.23
CA LYS A 205 -24.75 6.84 0.79
C LYS A 205 -23.29 7.33 0.77
N THR A 206 -22.61 7.24 -0.38
CA THR A 206 -21.20 7.68 -0.55
C THR A 206 -20.97 9.08 -0.02
N HIS A 207 -21.87 10.03 -0.30
CA HIS A 207 -21.77 11.41 0.19
C HIS A 207 -21.65 11.55 1.73
N LYS A 208 -22.20 10.61 2.53
CA LYS A 208 -22.08 10.61 4.00
C LYS A 208 -20.81 9.93 4.52
N MET A 209 -20.25 9.05 3.69
CA MET A 209 -19.08 8.23 4.00
C MET A 209 -17.78 8.85 3.51
N LEU A 210 -17.83 9.56 2.38
CA LEU A 210 -16.70 10.19 1.72
C LEU A 210 -15.90 11.13 2.63
N PRO A 211 -16.51 11.97 3.50
CA PRO A 211 -15.73 12.82 4.40
C PRO A 211 -14.85 12.04 5.38
N ALA A 212 -15.33 10.88 5.87
CA ALA A 212 -14.54 10.03 6.76
C ALA A 212 -13.38 9.35 6.02
N PHE A 213 -13.61 8.95 4.77
CA PHE A 213 -12.58 8.38 3.91
C PHE A 213 -11.52 9.40 3.52
N ILE A 214 -11.92 10.62 3.12
CA ILE A 214 -11.00 11.71 2.80
C ILE A 214 -10.14 12.05 4.02
N LEU A 215 -10.74 12.10 5.21
CA LEU A 215 -10.00 12.34 6.45
C LEU A 215 -8.96 11.24 6.73
N TYR A 216 -9.33 9.97 6.52
CA TYR A 216 -8.40 8.84 6.62
C TYR A 216 -7.23 8.97 5.63
N TRP A 217 -7.53 9.29 4.36
CA TRP A 217 -6.52 9.47 3.33
C TRP A 217 -5.61 10.67 3.60
N PHE A 218 -6.17 11.77 4.07
CA PHE A 218 -5.42 12.96 4.45
C PHE A 218 -4.35 12.62 5.50
N PHE A 219 -4.74 11.93 6.59
CA PHE A 219 -3.77 11.50 7.60
C PHE A 219 -2.77 10.48 7.04
N THR A 220 -3.20 9.57 6.18
CA THR A 220 -2.32 8.59 5.52
C THR A 220 -1.24 9.28 4.68
N VAL A 221 -1.60 10.29 3.87
CA VAL A 221 -0.65 11.07 3.07
C VAL A 221 0.33 11.83 3.96
N ILE A 222 -0.13 12.43 5.06
CA ILE A 222 0.76 13.10 6.02
C ILE A 222 1.75 12.12 6.64
N VAL A 223 1.30 10.94 7.07
CA VAL A 223 2.18 9.89 7.62
C VAL A 223 3.22 9.46 6.59
N LEU A 224 2.81 9.20 5.34
CA LEU A 224 3.73 8.83 4.27
C LEU A 224 4.76 9.93 3.99
N GLY A 225 4.33 11.20 3.90
CA GLY A 225 5.23 12.34 3.74
C GLY A 225 6.21 12.49 4.90
N ALA A 226 5.75 12.29 6.13
CA ALA A 226 6.59 12.31 7.32
C ALA A 226 7.60 11.14 7.34
N MET A 227 7.19 9.94 6.91
CA MET A 227 8.09 8.79 6.74
C MET A 227 9.18 9.05 5.70
N VAL A 228 8.84 9.60 4.54
CA VAL A 228 9.82 9.98 3.51
C VAL A 228 10.80 11.02 4.06
N ASN A 229 10.31 12.04 4.76
CA ASN A 229 11.16 13.05 5.38
C ASN A 229 12.10 12.46 6.44
N LEU A 230 11.60 11.54 7.28
CA LEU A 230 12.42 10.81 8.26
C LEU A 230 13.52 10.00 7.58
N PHE A 231 13.19 9.30 6.49
CA PHE A 231 14.15 8.52 5.72
C PHE A 231 15.24 9.41 5.12
N LEU A 232 14.89 10.54 4.51
CA LEU A 232 15.86 11.48 3.94
C LEU A 232 16.79 12.06 5.02
N LYS A 233 16.25 12.43 6.18
CA LYS A 233 17.05 12.94 7.31
C LYS A 233 17.97 11.90 7.91
N TRP A 234 17.52 10.64 7.99
CA TRP A 234 18.34 9.52 8.44
C TRP A 234 19.53 9.30 7.50
N ILE A 235 19.31 9.31 6.18
CA ILE A 235 20.40 9.22 5.20
C ILE A 235 21.37 10.41 5.32
N ALA A 236 20.85 11.61 5.58
CA ALA A 236 21.65 12.82 5.74
C ALA A 236 22.39 12.93 7.09
N GLY A 237 22.20 11.98 8.02
CA GLY A 237 22.85 12.00 9.34
C GLY A 237 22.33 13.07 10.31
N ASN A 238 21.18 13.70 10.03
CA ASN A 238 20.64 14.78 10.86
C ASN A 238 19.73 14.24 11.99
N ASN A 239 20.35 13.72 13.04
CA ASN A 239 19.65 13.01 14.13
C ASN A 239 18.74 13.90 14.98
N ALA A 240 19.06 15.19 15.19
CA ALA A 240 18.22 16.10 15.97
C ALA A 240 16.86 16.37 15.30
N ALA A 241 16.83 16.38 13.96
CA ALA A 241 15.62 16.58 13.18
C ALA A 241 14.72 15.33 13.07
N ILE A 242 15.19 14.16 13.57
CA ILE A 242 14.45 12.89 13.63
C ILE A 242 13.44 12.92 14.77
N ALA A 243 13.84 13.38 15.97
CA ALA A 243 12.96 13.40 17.15
C ALA A 243 11.68 14.22 16.93
N LEU A 244 11.82 15.43 16.34
CA LEU A 244 10.67 16.28 15.99
C LEU A 244 9.78 15.61 14.93
N ALA A 245 10.38 14.91 13.97
CA ALA A 245 9.66 14.23 12.91
C ALA A 245 8.88 12.99 13.41
N VAL A 246 9.32 12.34 14.50
CA VAL A 246 8.53 11.27 15.16
C VAL A 246 7.22 11.83 15.75
N VAL A 247 7.23 13.02 16.36
CA VAL A 247 6.01 13.65 16.90
C VAL A 247 5.00 13.94 15.77
N TYR A 248 5.50 14.41 14.61
CA TYR A 248 4.68 14.64 13.42
C TYR A 248 4.13 13.36 12.78
N VAL A 249 4.60 12.17 13.16
CA VAL A 249 4.05 10.88 12.72
C VAL A 249 2.96 10.40 13.68
N ILE A 250 3.16 10.55 14.99
CA ILE A 250 2.24 10.01 16.01
C ILE A 250 0.86 10.66 15.92
N ILE A 251 0.77 11.99 15.77
CA ILE A 251 -0.52 12.69 15.73
C ILE A 251 -1.35 12.23 14.52
N PRO A 252 -0.82 12.22 13.29
CA PRO A 252 -1.51 11.67 12.14
C PRO A 252 -1.87 10.18 12.28
N LEU A 253 -1.01 9.35 12.89
CA LEU A 253 -1.33 7.94 13.16
C LEU A 253 -2.59 7.79 14.03
N LEU A 254 -2.72 8.60 15.08
CA LEU A 254 -3.95 8.64 15.89
C LEU A 254 -5.16 9.07 15.03
N GLY A 255 -4.95 10.04 14.14
CA GLY A 255 -5.94 10.46 13.14
C GLY A 255 -6.38 9.34 12.20
N ILE A 256 -5.45 8.50 11.73
CA ILE A 256 -5.73 7.29 10.92
C ILE A 256 -6.61 6.33 11.73
N GLY A 257 -6.21 5.97 12.94
CA GLY A 257 -6.98 5.05 13.79
C GLY A 257 -8.41 5.55 14.06
N TRP A 258 -8.57 6.85 14.37
CA TRP A 258 -9.88 7.45 14.63
C TRP A 258 -10.76 7.51 13.37
N SER A 259 -10.21 7.97 12.25
CA SER A 259 -10.94 8.07 10.98
C SER A 259 -11.31 6.71 10.40
N ARG A 260 -10.44 5.69 10.54
CA ARG A 260 -10.71 4.28 10.22
C ARG A 260 -11.92 3.77 11.02
N ALA A 261 -11.94 4.01 12.33
CA ALA A 261 -13.07 3.63 13.19
C ALA A 261 -14.36 4.34 12.80
N LEU A 262 -14.31 5.66 12.54
CA LEU A 262 -15.46 6.44 12.08
C LEU A 262 -16.03 5.89 10.77
N PHE A 263 -15.16 5.61 9.80
CA PHE A 263 -15.53 5.07 8.50
C PHE A 263 -16.19 3.70 8.64
N ALA A 264 -15.54 2.78 9.36
CA ALA A 264 -16.04 1.42 9.52
C ALA A 264 -17.40 1.39 10.24
N LEU A 265 -17.58 2.16 11.32
CA LEU A 265 -18.88 2.21 12.02
C LEU A 265 -19.99 2.81 11.15
N LYS A 266 -19.69 3.82 10.32
CA LYS A 266 -20.63 4.36 9.34
C LYS A 266 -21.03 3.30 8.31
N ALA A 267 -20.07 2.53 7.80
CA ALA A 267 -20.35 1.44 6.85
C ALA A 267 -21.26 0.38 7.49
N ILE A 268 -20.90 -0.07 8.69
CA ILE A 268 -21.62 -1.10 9.45
C ILE A 268 -23.04 -0.65 9.82
N LYS A 269 -23.25 0.62 10.18
CA LYS A 269 -24.60 1.13 10.47
C LYS A 269 -25.45 1.39 9.23
N CYS A 270 -24.84 1.50 8.04
CA CYS A 270 -25.62 1.55 6.81
C CYS A 270 -26.38 0.24 6.61
N SER A 271 -25.76 -0.89 6.94
CA SER A 271 -26.31 -2.22 6.66
C SER A 271 -27.36 -2.72 7.65
N SER A 272 -27.48 -2.09 8.81
CA SER A 272 -28.49 -2.44 9.82
C SER A 272 -29.83 -1.72 9.65
N LEU A 273 -29.96 -0.93 8.58
CA LEU A 273 -31.15 -0.18 8.16
C LEU A 273 -31.76 -0.82 6.90
#